data_AF-A0A2A5C571-F1
#
_entry.id   AF-A0A2A5C571-F1
#
_cell.length_a   1.000
_cell.length_b   1.000
_cell.length_c   1.000
_cell.angle_alpha   90.00
_cell.angle_beta   90.00
_cell.angle_gamma   90.00
#
_symmetry.space_group_name_H-M   'P 1'
#
loop_
_entity.id
_entity.type
_entity.pdbx_description
1 polymer ?
#
loop_
_entity_poly.entity_id
_entity_poly.type
_entity_poly.pdbx_seq_one_letter_code
_entity_poly.pdbx_strand_id
1 'polypeptide(L)'
;MSVLPNISNNDNVNFEIILHSTGTDPDHQRLDRILALKKLPWSFNLVEQHELANLPGGDEGQPVMQIGRCFFVGSFVSIIALEQLKATPTFFPNGNCGMPLALAWWSSEFFRVLRDNQDDGLFKKYCTIISRQIIDGRHFLQGSLPGLADIHSYAPLWALKKHGRDMTILECDALLAPWYQRMANIGECRPKKINLDENNLLGKQSLFETNFPECDAIADKETRRWKDQGKLFLWRSPLVN
;
A
#
# COMPACT_ATOMS: atom_id res chain seq x y z
N MET A 1 -3.03 -24.38 11.28
CA MET A 1 -3.07 -24.87 9.89
C MET A 1 -4.45 -24.57 9.33
N SER A 2 -4.64 -23.40 8.72
CA SER A 2 -5.79 -23.13 7.86
C SER A 2 -5.31 -23.33 6.43
N VAL A 3 -5.92 -24.29 5.74
CA VAL A 3 -5.66 -24.55 4.32
C VAL A 3 -6.36 -23.44 3.55
N LEU A 4 -5.62 -22.41 3.15
CA LEU A 4 -6.10 -21.44 2.18
C LEU A 4 -6.23 -22.14 0.81
N PRO A 5 -7.28 -21.86 0.02
CA PRO A 5 -7.38 -22.38 -1.32
C PRO A 5 -6.17 -21.88 -2.12
N ASN A 6 -5.39 -22.84 -2.59
CA ASN A 6 -4.20 -22.63 -3.39
C ASN A 6 -4.68 -22.12 -4.75
N ILE A 7 -4.65 -20.80 -4.97
CA ILE A 7 -4.85 -20.24 -6.32
C ILE A 7 -3.65 -20.75 -7.12
N SER A 8 -3.91 -21.67 -8.03
CA SER A 8 -2.88 -22.33 -8.81
C SER A 8 -2.05 -21.27 -9.54
N ASN A 9 -0.72 -21.43 -9.56
CA ASN A 9 0.22 -20.51 -10.22
C ASN A 9 0.04 -20.43 -11.76
N ASN A 10 -1.04 -21.01 -12.32
CA ASN A 10 -1.27 -21.15 -13.76
C ASN A 10 -2.65 -20.66 -14.24
N ASP A 11 -3.49 -20.12 -13.36
CA ASP A 11 -4.72 -19.47 -13.80
C ASP A 11 -4.40 -18.00 -14.11
N ASN A 12 -4.62 -17.60 -15.36
CA ASN A 12 -4.63 -16.19 -15.74
C ASN A 12 -5.52 -15.44 -14.75
N VAL A 13 -4.90 -14.67 -13.86
CA VAL A 13 -5.56 -13.75 -12.95
C VAL A 13 -6.43 -12.82 -13.81
N ASN A 14 -7.72 -13.18 -13.92
CA ASN A 14 -8.70 -12.45 -14.71
C ASN A 14 -9.44 -11.48 -13.79
N PHE A 15 -8.74 -10.82 -12.89
CA PHE A 15 -9.26 -9.72 -12.09
C PHE A 15 -8.40 -8.49 -12.29
N GLU A 16 -9.04 -7.35 -12.54
CA GLU A 16 -8.38 -6.06 -12.63
C GLU A 16 -8.27 -5.45 -11.23
N ILE A 17 -7.05 -5.06 -10.85
CA ILE A 17 -6.81 -4.24 -9.66
C ILE A 17 -6.79 -2.79 -10.10
N ILE A 18 -7.59 -1.96 -9.42
CA ILE A 18 -7.65 -0.52 -9.66
C ILE A 18 -7.27 0.19 -8.37
N LEU A 19 -6.29 1.07 -8.46
CA LEU A 19 -5.89 1.94 -7.35
C LEU A 19 -6.44 3.34 -7.59
N HIS A 20 -7.25 3.84 -6.67
CA HIS A 20 -7.78 5.20 -6.67
C HIS A 20 -7.03 6.03 -5.61
N SER A 21 -6.32 7.08 -6.04
CA SER A 21 -5.52 7.90 -5.14
C SER A 21 -5.11 9.24 -5.78
N THR A 22 -4.75 10.22 -4.95
CA THR A 22 -4.07 11.48 -5.31
C THR A 22 -2.69 11.27 -5.94
N GLY A 23 -2.08 10.11 -5.69
CA GLY A 23 -0.78 9.77 -6.24
C GLY A 23 0.39 10.47 -5.53
N THR A 24 0.18 11.22 -4.45
CA THR A 24 1.22 12.03 -3.79
C THR A 24 1.58 11.56 -2.38
N ASP A 25 0.67 10.87 -1.71
CA ASP A 25 0.82 10.53 -0.30
C ASP A 25 1.59 9.22 -0.05
N PRO A 26 2.15 9.01 1.16
CA PRO A 26 2.85 7.77 1.49
C PRO A 26 1.98 6.53 1.30
N ASP A 27 0.67 6.61 1.57
CA ASP A 27 -0.23 5.47 1.40
C ASP A 27 -0.37 5.05 -0.07
N HIS A 28 -0.36 6.01 -1.01
CA HIS A 28 -0.25 5.69 -2.43
C HIS A 28 1.03 4.90 -2.69
N GLN A 29 2.16 5.39 -2.19
CA GLN A 29 3.45 4.77 -2.44
C GLN A 29 3.54 3.37 -1.83
N ARG A 30 2.93 3.14 -0.66
CA ARG A 30 2.83 1.80 -0.07
C ARG A 30 2.11 0.84 -1.02
N LEU A 31 0.94 1.25 -1.51
CA LEU A 31 0.12 0.45 -2.44
C LEU A 31 0.84 0.18 -3.77
N ASP A 32 1.49 1.20 -4.32
CA ASP A 32 2.32 1.08 -5.52
C ASP A 32 3.46 0.06 -5.32
N ARG A 33 4.19 0.11 -4.19
CA ARG A 33 5.30 -0.82 -3.91
C ARG A 33 4.84 -2.24 -3.63
N ILE A 34 3.72 -2.46 -2.94
CA ILE A 34 3.22 -3.82 -2.71
C ILE A 34 2.73 -4.47 -4.01
N LEU A 35 2.05 -3.73 -4.89
CA LEU A 35 1.61 -4.22 -6.19
C LEU A 35 2.79 -4.57 -7.09
N ALA A 36 3.80 -3.70 -7.11
CA ALA A 36 5.05 -3.92 -7.81
C ALA A 36 5.82 -5.14 -7.28
N LEU A 37 5.91 -5.31 -5.96
CA LEU A 37 6.55 -6.47 -5.34
C LEU A 37 5.85 -7.78 -5.73
N LYS A 38 4.51 -7.78 -5.74
CA LYS A 38 3.70 -8.92 -6.19
C LYS A 38 3.71 -9.13 -7.70
N LYS A 39 4.30 -8.21 -8.48
CA LYS A 39 4.28 -8.19 -9.95
C LYS A 39 2.85 -8.34 -10.50
N LEU A 40 1.88 -7.68 -9.87
CA LEU A 40 0.49 -7.70 -10.31
C LEU A 40 0.27 -6.58 -11.32
N PRO A 41 -0.42 -6.83 -12.46
CA PRO A 41 -0.88 -5.76 -13.32
C PRO A 41 -1.98 -4.98 -12.60
N TRP A 42 -1.92 -3.65 -12.68
CA TRP A 42 -2.91 -2.78 -12.05
C TRP A 42 -3.09 -1.50 -12.85
N SER A 43 -4.27 -0.91 -12.69
CA SER A 43 -4.65 0.35 -13.29
C SER A 43 -4.67 1.45 -12.23
N PHE A 44 -4.19 2.65 -12.59
CA PHE A 44 -4.19 3.81 -11.70
C PHE A 44 -5.25 4.81 -12.13
N ASN A 45 -6.24 5.01 -11.26
CA ASN A 45 -7.22 6.09 -11.37
C ASN A 45 -6.76 7.25 -10.50
N LEU A 46 -6.18 8.27 -11.13
CA LEU A 46 -5.82 9.51 -10.44
C LEU A 46 -7.10 10.24 -10.09
N VAL A 47 -7.28 10.56 -8.81
CA VAL A 47 -8.43 11.31 -8.29
C VAL A 47 -7.96 12.44 -7.40
N GLU A 48 -8.69 13.54 -7.40
CA GLU A 48 -8.48 14.62 -6.44
C GLU A 48 -8.96 14.21 -5.04
N GLN A 49 -8.42 14.86 -4.01
CA GLN A 49 -8.73 14.49 -2.62
C GLN A 49 -10.24 14.53 -2.30
N HIS A 50 -10.94 15.53 -2.82
CA HIS A 50 -12.39 15.68 -2.66
C HIS A 50 -13.21 14.64 -3.44
N GLU A 51 -12.62 14.01 -4.45
CA GLU A 51 -13.29 12.97 -5.25
C GLU A 51 -13.21 11.59 -4.62
N LEU A 52 -12.28 11.37 -3.68
CA LEU A 52 -12.18 10.11 -2.94
C LEU A 52 -13.49 9.79 -2.21
N ALA A 53 -14.14 10.79 -1.60
CA ALA A 53 -15.43 10.62 -0.91
C ALA A 53 -16.57 10.15 -1.84
N ASN A 54 -16.44 10.35 -3.16
CA ASN A 54 -17.42 9.89 -4.14
C ASN A 54 -17.25 8.40 -4.49
N LEU A 55 -16.10 7.80 -4.15
CA LEU A 55 -15.88 6.37 -4.36
C LEU A 55 -16.68 5.54 -3.36
N PRO A 56 -17.09 4.32 -3.73
CA PRO A 56 -17.66 3.38 -2.79
C PRO A 56 -16.71 3.17 -1.61
N GLY A 57 -17.13 3.67 -0.44
CA GLY A 57 -16.36 3.54 0.79
C GLY A 57 -15.23 4.54 0.95
N GLY A 58 -15.01 5.45 0.02
CA GLY A 58 -13.99 6.47 0.20
C GLY A 58 -14.31 7.42 1.35
N ASP A 59 -13.24 7.98 1.91
CA ASP A 59 -13.23 9.13 2.80
C ASP A 59 -12.26 10.18 2.21
N GLU A 60 -12.20 11.38 2.77
CA GLU A 60 -11.40 12.49 2.21
C GLU A 60 -9.87 12.30 2.31
N GLY A 61 -9.35 11.12 2.67
CA GLY A 61 -7.93 10.98 2.99
C GLY A 61 -7.24 9.69 2.54
N GLN A 62 -7.97 8.58 2.37
CA GLN A 62 -7.33 7.29 2.12
C GLN A 62 -7.43 6.83 0.68
N PRO A 63 -6.36 6.27 0.10
CA PRO A 63 -6.46 5.61 -1.20
C PRO A 63 -7.36 4.38 -1.08
N VAL A 64 -8.04 4.07 -2.18
CA VAL A 64 -8.93 2.91 -2.27
C VAL A 64 -8.35 1.94 -3.29
N MET A 65 -8.13 0.69 -2.88
CA MET A 65 -7.86 -0.40 -3.80
C MET A 65 -9.18 -1.11 -4.13
N GLN A 66 -9.47 -1.26 -5.42
CA GLN A 66 -10.66 -1.93 -5.91
C GLN A 66 -10.27 -3.22 -6.64
N ILE A 67 -11.02 -4.27 -6.36
CA ILE A 67 -10.99 -5.52 -7.14
C ILE A 67 -12.43 -5.92 -7.43
N GLY A 68 -12.89 -5.70 -8.68
CA GLY A 68 -14.29 -5.90 -9.06
C GLY A 68 -15.24 -5.07 -8.18
N ARG A 69 -16.01 -5.75 -7.31
CA ARG A 69 -17.00 -5.14 -6.40
C ARG A 69 -16.53 -5.04 -4.93
N CYS A 70 -15.26 -5.36 -4.69
CA CYS A 70 -14.60 -5.29 -3.39
C CYS A 70 -13.75 -4.01 -3.31
N PHE A 71 -13.97 -3.22 -2.27
CA PHE A 71 -13.28 -1.94 -2.03
C PHE A 71 -12.52 -2.00 -0.71
N PHE A 72 -11.23 -1.74 -0.77
CA PHE A 72 -10.29 -1.81 0.35
C PHE A 72 -9.80 -0.39 0.63
N VAL A 73 -10.28 0.22 1.71
CA VAL A 73 -10.02 1.63 2.05
C VAL A 73 -8.80 1.69 2.96
N GLY A 74 -7.74 2.32 2.45
CA GLY A 74 -6.45 2.44 3.11
C GLY A 74 -5.45 1.34 2.74
N SER A 75 -4.17 1.63 2.99
CA SER A 75 -3.07 0.72 2.62
C SER A 75 -3.06 -0.56 3.45
N PHE A 76 -3.39 -0.48 4.75
CA PHE A 76 -3.33 -1.62 5.68
C PHE A 76 -4.20 -2.79 5.24
N VAL A 77 -5.49 -2.54 5.00
CA VAL A 77 -6.42 -3.61 4.62
C VAL A 77 -6.13 -4.14 3.21
N SER A 78 -5.60 -3.28 2.32
CA SER A 78 -5.15 -3.67 0.99
C SER A 78 -3.92 -4.59 1.03
N ILE A 79 -2.96 -4.35 1.93
CA ILE A 79 -1.80 -5.23 2.16
C ILE A 79 -2.28 -6.64 2.52
N ILE A 80 -3.21 -6.73 3.46
CA ILE A 80 -3.73 -8.01 3.93
C ILE A 80 -4.54 -8.72 2.83
N ALA A 81 -5.36 -7.99 2.10
CA ALA A 81 -6.10 -8.53 0.96
C ALA A 81 -5.15 -9.10 -0.11
N LEU A 82 -4.06 -8.39 -0.44
CA LEU A 82 -3.08 -8.85 -1.43
C LEU A 82 -2.22 -10.01 -0.93
N GLU A 83 -1.91 -10.08 0.37
CA GLU A 83 -1.19 -11.22 0.94
C GLU A 83 -2.06 -12.49 0.85
N GLN A 84 -3.36 -12.41 1.14
CA GLN A 84 -4.30 -13.52 0.97
C GLN A 84 -4.46 -13.92 -0.50
N LEU A 85 -4.61 -12.93 -1.38
CA LEU A 85 -4.85 -13.17 -2.80
C LEU A 85 -3.63 -13.77 -3.50
N LYS A 86 -2.42 -13.36 -3.08
CA LYS A 86 -1.17 -13.84 -3.66
C LYS A 86 -0.09 -13.89 -2.59
N ALA A 87 0.04 -15.01 -1.88
CA ALA A 87 1.00 -15.16 -0.79
C ALA A 87 2.49 -15.03 -1.21
N THR A 88 2.83 -15.24 -2.49
CA THR A 88 4.22 -15.21 -2.97
C THR A 88 4.46 -14.16 -4.06
N PRO A 89 5.51 -13.30 -3.95
CA PRO A 89 6.42 -13.19 -2.80
C PRO A 89 5.72 -12.62 -1.57
N THR A 90 6.01 -13.13 -0.37
CA THR A 90 5.39 -12.66 0.87
C THR A 90 5.84 -11.24 1.23
N PHE A 91 4.97 -10.47 1.87
CA PHE A 91 5.35 -9.19 2.48
C PHE A 91 6.20 -9.35 3.76
N PHE A 92 6.35 -10.57 4.28
CA PHE A 92 7.00 -10.87 5.56
C PHE A 92 8.18 -11.83 5.40
N PRO A 93 9.26 -11.45 4.71
CA PRO A 93 10.33 -12.37 4.32
C PRO A 93 11.13 -12.97 5.49
N ASN A 94 11.08 -12.37 6.70
CA ASN A 94 11.66 -12.93 7.92
C ASN A 94 10.64 -13.62 8.84
N GLY A 95 9.42 -13.86 8.38
CA GLY A 95 8.35 -14.49 9.15
C GLY A 95 7.73 -13.61 10.25
N ASN A 96 8.20 -12.37 10.44
CA ASN A 96 7.62 -11.45 11.42
C ASN A 96 6.49 -10.64 10.77
N CYS A 97 5.24 -11.00 11.06
CA CYS A 97 4.08 -10.28 10.53
C CYS A 97 3.70 -9.06 11.38
N GLY A 98 3.78 -9.16 12.71
CA GLY A 98 3.26 -8.13 13.62
C GLY A 98 4.07 -6.83 13.60
N MET A 99 5.40 -6.92 13.61
CA MET A 99 6.26 -5.73 13.68
C MET A 99 6.17 -4.86 12.41
N PRO A 100 6.24 -5.39 11.18
CA PRO A 100 6.06 -4.57 9.98
C PRO A 100 4.67 -3.94 9.89
N LEU A 101 3.62 -4.63 10.34
CA LEU A 101 2.27 -4.06 10.41
C LEU A 101 2.20 -2.87 11.37
N ALA A 102 2.86 -2.95 12.53
CA ALA A 102 2.93 -1.83 13.47
C ALA A 102 3.72 -0.62 12.91
N LEU A 103 4.71 -0.85 12.05
CA LEU A 103 5.47 0.22 11.40
C LEU A 103 4.60 1.09 10.47
N ALA A 104 3.46 0.58 9.99
CA ALA A 104 2.52 1.37 9.20
C ALA A 104 2.08 2.64 9.95
N TRP A 105 1.67 2.50 11.23
CA TRP A 105 1.25 3.64 12.06
C TRP A 105 2.39 4.59 12.33
N TRP A 106 3.51 4.05 12.80
CA TRP A 106 4.65 4.88 13.17
C TRP A 106 5.17 5.70 11.99
N SER A 107 5.24 5.10 10.81
CA SER A 107 5.67 5.78 9.59
C SER A 107 4.66 6.82 9.09
N SER A 108 3.35 6.59 9.24
CA SER A 108 2.32 7.58 8.91
C SER A 108 2.36 8.78 9.86
N GLU A 109 2.48 8.54 11.16
CA GLU A 109 2.54 9.62 12.15
C GLU A 109 3.80 10.48 11.97
N PHE A 110 4.93 9.84 11.68
CA PHE A 110 6.15 10.53 11.33
C PHE A 110 5.98 11.46 10.12
N PHE A 111 5.37 10.95 9.04
CA PHE A 111 5.10 11.76 7.85
C PHE A 111 4.21 12.97 8.19
N ARG A 112 3.13 12.77 8.95
CA ARG A 112 2.21 13.83 9.36
C ARG A 112 2.95 15.00 10.01
N VAL A 113 3.82 14.70 10.98
CA VAL A 113 4.59 15.74 11.69
C VAL A 113 5.54 16.49 10.76
N LEU A 114 6.25 15.79 9.87
CA LEU A 114 7.24 16.40 8.96
C LEU A 114 6.66 17.07 7.73
N ARG A 115 5.46 16.69 7.31
CA ARG A 115 4.72 17.37 6.24
C ARG A 115 4.36 18.78 6.71
N ASP A 116 3.90 18.90 7.95
CA ASP A 116 3.36 20.14 8.49
C ASP A 116 4.46 21.03 9.14
N ASN A 117 5.66 20.48 9.43
CA ASN A 117 6.76 21.20 10.09
C ASN A 117 8.14 20.87 9.51
N GLN A 118 9.01 21.88 9.40
CA GLN A 118 10.43 21.73 9.01
C GLN A 118 11.33 21.24 10.16
N ASP A 119 10.96 20.13 10.83
CA ASP A 119 11.78 19.54 11.90
C ASP A 119 12.90 18.65 11.35
N ASP A 120 14.03 19.26 11.03
CA ASP A 120 15.21 18.57 10.51
C ASP A 120 15.82 17.60 11.53
N GLY A 121 15.64 17.86 12.83
CA GLY A 121 16.11 16.99 13.90
C GLY A 121 15.34 15.67 13.91
N LEU A 122 14.02 15.73 13.76
CA LEU A 122 13.16 14.56 13.63
C LEU A 122 13.44 13.82 12.30
N PHE A 123 13.60 14.54 11.19
CA PHE A 123 13.98 13.94 9.92
C PHE A 123 15.30 13.16 9.99
N LYS A 124 16.34 13.77 10.57
CA LYS A 124 17.63 13.11 10.80
C LYS A 124 17.50 11.85 11.65
N LYS A 125 16.69 11.88 12.73
CA LYS A 125 16.47 10.72 13.60
C LYS A 125 15.85 9.56 12.84
N TYR A 126 14.87 9.81 11.98
CA TYR A 126 14.23 8.79 11.17
C TYR A 126 15.18 8.13 10.18
N CYS A 127 15.91 8.94 9.41
CA CYS A 127 16.96 8.45 8.52
C CYS A 127 17.98 7.59 9.29
N THR A 128 18.44 8.09 10.45
CA THR A 128 19.40 7.38 11.30
C THR A 128 18.86 6.04 11.80
N ILE A 129 17.58 5.97 12.21
CA ILE A 129 16.98 4.71 12.69
C ILE A 129 16.97 3.66 11.58
N ILE A 130 16.64 4.04 10.34
CA ILE A 130 16.67 3.12 9.18
C ILE A 130 18.10 2.66 8.91
N SER A 131 19.08 3.57 8.81
CA SER A 131 20.48 3.20 8.59
C SER A 131 21.01 2.25 9.66
N ARG A 132 20.64 2.46 10.93
CA ARG A 132 21.02 1.58 12.04
C ARG A 132 20.44 0.17 11.91
N GLN A 133 19.28 -0.01 11.29
CA GLN A 133 18.71 -1.35 11.10
C GLN A 133 19.48 -2.19 10.08
N ILE A 134 20.19 -1.54 9.15
CA ILE A 134 20.94 -2.21 8.08
C ILE A 134 22.46 -2.15 8.27
N ILE A 135 22.92 -1.65 9.43
CA ILE A 135 24.35 -1.52 9.75
C ILE A 135 25.08 -2.87 9.81
N ASP A 136 24.33 -3.96 10.00
CA ASP A 136 24.84 -5.33 10.01
C ASP A 136 25.02 -5.93 8.61
N GLY A 137 24.79 -5.14 7.55
CA GLY A 137 25.04 -5.52 6.16
C GLY A 137 23.86 -6.19 5.45
N ARG A 138 22.69 -6.31 6.09
CA ARG A 138 21.48 -6.80 5.41
C ARG A 138 21.07 -5.86 4.27
N HIS A 139 20.49 -6.43 3.20
CA HIS A 139 20.07 -5.65 2.03
C HIS A 139 18.79 -4.84 2.28
N PHE A 140 17.89 -5.35 3.11
CA PHE A 140 16.58 -4.79 3.43
C PHE A 140 16.32 -4.92 4.93
N LEU A 141 15.37 -4.17 5.47
CA LEU A 141 15.08 -4.12 6.90
C LEU A 141 14.72 -5.50 7.46
N GLN A 142 14.07 -6.33 6.64
CA GLN A 142 13.69 -7.71 6.99
C GLN A 142 14.65 -8.78 6.44
N GLY A 143 15.84 -8.43 5.97
CA GLY A 143 16.88 -9.38 5.57
C GLY A 143 17.36 -9.21 4.13
N SER A 144 17.40 -10.30 3.36
CA SER A 144 17.91 -10.31 1.99
C SER A 144 16.86 -9.93 0.93
N LEU A 145 15.57 -10.04 1.27
CA LEU A 145 14.44 -9.72 0.40
C LEU A 145 13.70 -8.48 0.92
N PRO A 146 13.14 -7.64 0.03
CA PRO A 146 12.33 -6.51 0.46
C PRO A 146 11.05 -7.01 1.14
N GLY A 147 10.65 -6.33 2.22
CA GLY A 147 9.43 -6.64 2.95
C GLY A 147 8.61 -5.40 3.27
N LEU A 148 7.55 -5.62 4.02
CA LEU A 148 6.62 -4.57 4.41
C LEU A 148 7.27 -3.47 5.27
N ALA A 149 8.25 -3.82 6.10
CA ALA A 149 9.00 -2.85 6.89
C ALA A 149 9.72 -1.84 5.98
N ASP A 150 10.36 -2.34 4.91
CA ASP A 150 11.02 -1.47 3.94
C ASP A 150 10.01 -0.56 3.24
N ILE A 151 8.85 -1.10 2.84
CA ILE A 151 7.80 -0.35 2.16
C ILE A 151 7.26 0.78 3.06
N HIS A 152 7.00 0.49 4.33
CA HIS A 152 6.55 1.50 5.29
C HIS A 152 7.62 2.55 5.61
N SER A 153 8.90 2.16 5.67
CA SER A 153 9.99 3.11 5.88
C SER A 153 10.32 3.95 4.64
N TYR A 154 10.13 3.42 3.44
CA TYR A 154 10.41 4.10 2.18
C TYR A 154 9.36 5.15 1.83
N ALA A 155 8.07 4.84 2.04
CA ALA A 155 6.97 5.66 1.56
C ALA A 155 6.98 7.11 2.10
N PRO A 156 7.23 7.39 3.39
CA PRO A 156 7.36 8.76 3.89
C PRO A 156 8.52 9.53 3.26
N LEU A 157 9.69 8.88 3.08
CA LEU A 157 10.86 9.52 2.48
C LEU A 157 10.60 9.88 1.01
N TRP A 158 9.91 9.00 0.28
CA TRP A 158 9.47 9.26 -1.08
C TRP A 158 8.49 10.45 -1.14
N ALA A 159 7.49 10.47 -0.27
CA ALA A 159 6.49 11.54 -0.26
C ALA A 159 7.13 12.89 0.12
N LEU A 160 7.99 12.92 1.15
CA LEU A 160 8.72 14.12 1.55
C LEU A 160 9.60 14.66 0.42
N LYS A 161 10.33 13.78 -0.29
CA LYS A 161 11.11 14.16 -1.49
C LYS A 161 10.20 14.76 -2.58
N LYS A 162 9.03 14.16 -2.82
CA LYS A 162 8.04 14.65 -3.78
C LYS A 162 7.48 16.02 -3.40
N HIS A 163 7.32 16.28 -2.09
CA HIS A 163 6.91 17.58 -1.54
C HIS A 163 8.07 18.58 -1.38
N GLY A 164 9.25 18.30 -1.95
CA GLY A 164 10.35 19.25 -2.01
C GLY A 164 11.18 19.37 -0.74
N ARG A 165 11.10 18.42 0.20
CA ARG A 165 12.00 18.38 1.35
C ARG A 165 13.44 18.18 0.89
N ASP A 166 14.38 18.85 1.56
CA ASP A 166 15.82 18.61 1.36
C ASP A 166 16.18 17.19 1.80
N MET A 167 16.70 16.41 0.85
CA MET A 167 17.06 15.01 1.04
C MET A 167 18.56 14.81 1.25
N THR A 168 19.36 15.88 1.40
CA THR A 168 20.82 15.82 1.53
C THR A 168 21.27 14.84 2.61
N ILE A 169 20.59 14.79 3.77
CA ILE A 169 20.90 13.83 4.85
C ILE A 169 20.78 12.38 4.37
N LEU A 170 19.74 12.06 3.60
CA LEU A 170 19.54 10.73 3.04
C LEU A 170 20.60 10.43 1.97
N GLU A 171 20.86 11.40 1.10
CA GLU A 171 21.73 11.25 -0.07
C GLU A 171 23.22 11.14 0.32
N CYS A 172 23.62 11.73 1.45
CA CYS A 172 24.98 11.61 1.99
C CYS A 172 25.20 10.38 2.89
N ASP A 173 24.15 9.66 3.31
CA ASP A 173 24.28 8.47 4.15
C ASP A 173 24.62 7.23 3.31
N ALA A 174 25.80 6.65 3.57
CA ALA A 174 26.37 5.54 2.80
C ALA A 174 25.57 4.23 2.87
N LEU A 175 24.69 4.07 3.87
CA LEU A 175 23.81 2.90 4.00
C LEU A 175 22.42 3.21 3.46
N LEU A 176 21.89 4.39 3.79
CA LEU A 176 20.51 4.76 3.46
C LEU A 176 20.32 5.07 1.98
N ALA A 177 21.25 5.79 1.34
CA ALA A 177 21.11 6.13 -0.07
C ALA A 177 21.04 4.88 -0.97
N PRO A 178 21.92 3.87 -0.83
CA PRO A 178 21.79 2.62 -1.58
C PRO A 178 20.50 1.85 -1.27
N TRP A 179 20.06 1.82 0.00
CA TRP A 179 18.79 1.18 0.37
C TRP A 179 17.59 1.87 -0.29
N TYR A 180 17.56 3.21 -0.27
CA TYR A 180 16.51 4.00 -0.91
C TYR A 180 16.46 3.71 -2.41
N GLN A 181 17.62 3.62 -3.07
CA GLN A 181 17.69 3.28 -4.50
C GLN A 181 17.18 1.87 -4.79
N ARG A 182 17.50 0.88 -3.93
CA ARG A 182 16.95 -0.48 -4.06
C ARG A 182 15.42 -0.45 -3.99
N MET A 183 14.85 0.30 -3.05
CA MET A 183 13.39 0.44 -2.90
C MET A 183 12.74 1.14 -4.09
N ALA A 184 13.36 2.20 -4.60
CA ALA A 184 12.91 2.91 -5.80
C ALA A 184 12.91 2.02 -7.05
N ASN A 185 13.86 1.08 -7.14
CA ASN A 185 14.01 0.14 -8.25
C ASN A 185 13.14 -1.11 -8.13
N ILE A 186 12.40 -1.30 -7.02
CA ILE A 186 11.44 -2.41 -6.94
C ILE A 186 10.40 -2.21 -8.05
N GLY A 187 10.14 -3.26 -8.83
CA GLY A 187 9.10 -3.34 -9.85
C GLY A 187 8.71 -2.02 -10.53
N GLU A 188 9.37 -1.71 -11.63
CA GLU A 188 8.98 -0.67 -12.60
C GLU A 188 7.68 -1.04 -13.37
N CYS A 189 6.77 -1.80 -12.75
CA CYS A 189 5.44 -2.06 -13.29
C CYS A 189 4.65 -0.76 -13.24
N ARG A 190 4.82 0.09 -14.26
CA ARG A 190 4.07 1.33 -14.39
C ARG A 190 2.59 0.98 -14.56
N PRO A 191 1.70 1.54 -13.75
CA PRO A 191 0.28 1.29 -13.92
C PRO A 191 -0.19 1.75 -15.28
N LYS A 192 -1.22 1.07 -15.79
CA LYS A 192 -2.02 1.65 -16.87
C LYS A 192 -2.83 2.80 -16.26
N LYS A 193 -2.54 4.04 -16.66
CA LYS A 193 -3.39 5.17 -16.27
C LYS A 193 -4.76 5.01 -16.91
N ILE A 194 -5.80 5.15 -16.09
CA ILE A 194 -7.19 5.11 -16.53
C ILE A 194 -7.92 6.34 -15.98
N ASN A 195 -9.04 6.67 -16.60
CA ASN A 195 -10.00 7.65 -16.09
C ASN A 195 -11.33 6.93 -15.95
N LEU A 196 -11.77 6.72 -14.71
CA LEU A 196 -13.05 6.13 -14.39
C LEU A 196 -14.02 7.20 -13.91
N ASP A 197 -15.26 7.07 -14.36
CA ASP A 197 -16.41 7.78 -13.84
C ASP A 197 -17.30 6.80 -13.05
N GLU A 198 -18.30 7.32 -12.35
CA GLU A 198 -19.22 6.49 -11.57
C GLU A 198 -19.98 5.43 -12.40
N ASN A 199 -20.06 5.60 -13.73
CA ASN A 199 -20.82 4.73 -14.62
C ASN A 199 -19.99 3.54 -15.13
N ASN A 200 -18.67 3.67 -15.17
CA ASN A 200 -17.74 2.62 -15.62
C ASN A 200 -16.89 2.01 -14.48
N LEU A 201 -16.99 2.56 -13.26
CA LEU A 201 -16.22 2.15 -12.08
C LEU A 201 -16.33 0.66 -11.73
N LEU A 202 -17.52 0.05 -11.86
CA LEU A 202 -17.77 -1.27 -11.25
C LEU A 202 -17.34 -2.48 -12.08
N GLY A 203 -16.83 -2.29 -13.31
CA GLY A 203 -16.47 -3.39 -14.20
C GLY A 203 -17.61 -4.40 -14.43
N LYS A 204 -17.37 -5.44 -15.24
CA LYS A 204 -18.36 -6.53 -15.45
C LYS A 204 -18.09 -7.76 -14.57
N GLN A 205 -17.01 -7.77 -13.81
CA GLN A 205 -16.57 -8.94 -13.08
C GLN A 205 -17.14 -8.96 -11.67
N SER A 206 -17.88 -10.01 -11.37
CA SER A 206 -18.32 -10.31 -10.03
C SER A 206 -17.36 -11.31 -9.42
N LEU A 207 -16.45 -10.85 -8.57
CA LEU A 207 -15.63 -11.72 -7.74
C LEU A 207 -16.50 -12.25 -6.60
N PHE A 208 -17.37 -13.21 -6.93
CA PHE A 208 -18.16 -13.93 -5.93
C PHE A 208 -17.30 -14.96 -5.17
N GLU A 209 -16.06 -15.21 -5.59
CA GLU A 209 -15.21 -16.31 -5.09
C GLU A 209 -14.10 -15.88 -4.11
N THR A 210 -13.72 -14.60 -4.06
CA THR A 210 -12.67 -14.12 -3.14
C THR A 210 -13.30 -13.59 -1.85
N ASN A 211 -13.53 -14.48 -0.89
CA ASN A 211 -13.77 -14.08 0.49
C ASN A 211 -12.43 -13.67 1.13
N PHE A 212 -12.40 -12.56 1.88
CA PHE A 212 -11.19 -12.04 2.53
C PHE A 212 -11.26 -12.22 4.04
N PRO A 213 -11.10 -13.44 4.58
CA PRO A 213 -11.39 -13.74 5.98
C PRO A 213 -10.49 -13.01 6.97
N GLU A 214 -9.22 -12.74 6.66
CA GLU A 214 -8.39 -11.96 7.59
C GLU A 214 -8.71 -10.46 7.48
N CYS A 215 -9.20 -9.98 6.34
CA CYS A 215 -9.75 -8.61 6.28
C CYS A 215 -11.01 -8.53 7.15
N ASP A 216 -11.90 -9.51 7.07
CA ASP A 216 -13.09 -9.59 7.95
C ASP A 216 -12.74 -9.60 9.45
N ALA A 217 -11.57 -10.15 9.82
CA ALA A 217 -11.14 -10.26 11.20
C ALA A 217 -10.53 -8.97 11.78
N ILE A 218 -10.00 -8.09 10.93
CA ILE A 218 -9.20 -6.93 11.36
C ILE A 218 -9.75 -5.59 10.87
N ALA A 219 -10.78 -5.57 10.02
CA ALA A 219 -11.29 -4.37 9.38
C ALA A 219 -12.81 -4.27 9.55
N ASP A 220 -13.31 -3.04 9.54
CA ASP A 220 -14.75 -2.81 9.55
C ASP A 220 -15.32 -3.14 8.17
N LYS A 221 -16.10 -4.23 8.10
CA LYS A 221 -16.73 -4.70 6.87
C LYS A 221 -18.13 -4.14 6.73
N GLU A 222 -18.38 -3.47 5.61
CA GLU A 222 -19.69 -2.98 5.23
C GLU A 222 -20.17 -3.65 3.94
N THR A 223 -21.48 -3.89 3.84
CA THR A 223 -22.12 -4.27 2.59
C THR A 223 -23.13 -3.19 2.21
N ARG A 224 -22.88 -2.50 1.10
CA ARG A 224 -23.76 -1.42 0.62
C ARG A 224 -24.46 -1.83 -0.66
N ARG A 225 -25.72 -1.43 -0.83
CA ARG A 225 -26.36 -1.45 -2.15
C ARG A 225 -25.82 -0.27 -2.95
N TRP A 226 -25.48 -0.51 -4.21
CA TRP A 226 -25.01 0.51 -5.12
C TRP A 226 -25.97 0.68 -6.28
N LYS A 227 -26.76 1.75 -6.22
CA LYS A 227 -27.80 2.07 -7.21
C LYS A 227 -28.62 0.79 -7.51
N ASP A 228 -28.92 0.53 -8.78
CA ASP A 228 -29.58 -0.70 -9.25
C ASP A 228 -28.59 -1.81 -9.64
N GLN A 229 -27.29 -1.60 -9.41
CA GLN A 229 -26.22 -2.45 -9.93
C GLN A 229 -25.79 -3.56 -8.95
N GLY A 230 -26.46 -3.72 -7.81
CA GLY A 230 -26.22 -4.80 -6.84
C GLY A 230 -25.48 -4.37 -5.57
N LYS A 231 -24.87 -5.34 -4.86
CA LYS A 231 -24.14 -5.10 -3.60
C LYS A 231 -22.66 -4.82 -3.85
N LEU A 232 -22.05 -3.99 -3.02
CA LEU A 232 -20.60 -3.78 -2.93
C LEU A 232 -20.14 -4.19 -1.54
N PHE A 233 -18.90 -4.66 -1.45
CA PHE A 233 -18.26 -5.05 -0.21
C PHE A 233 -17.12 -4.10 0.07
N LEU A 234 -17.10 -3.55 1.28
CA LEU A 234 -16.14 -2.53 1.67
C LEU A 234 -15.47 -2.97 2.94
N TRP A 235 -14.15 -2.87 2.97
CA TRP A 235 -13.36 -3.04 4.18
C TRP A 235 -12.64 -1.74 4.46
N ARG A 236 -12.89 -1.19 5.65
CA ARG A 236 -12.20 0.00 6.14
C ARG A 236 -11.13 -0.40 7.13
N SER A 237 -9.94 0.12 6.92
CA SER A 237 -8.88 0.06 7.92
C SER A 237 -9.44 0.61 9.25
N PRO A 238 -9.29 -0.10 10.39
CA PRO A 238 -9.73 0.44 11.69
C PRO A 238 -8.81 1.56 12.21
N LEU A 239 -7.84 1.95 11.39
CA LEU A 239 -6.68 2.75 11.74
C LEU A 239 -6.79 4.17 11.21
N VAL A 240 -8.02 4.66 11.15
CA VAL A 240 -8.32 6.05 10.83
C VAL A 240 -8.50 6.80 12.15
N ASN A 241 -7.56 7.71 12.40
CA ASN A 241 -7.79 8.91 13.21
C ASN A 241 -7.96 10.09 12.26
#